data_AF-A0A3D3P0N1-F1
#
_entry.id   AF-A0A3D3P0N1-F1
#
_cell.length_a   1.000
_cell.length_b   1.000
_cell.length_c   1.000
_cell.angle_alpha   90.00
_cell.angle_beta   90.00
_cell.angle_gamma   90.00
#
_symmetry.space_group_name_H-M   'P 1'
#
loop_
_entity.id
_entity.type
_entity.pdbx_description
1 polymer ?
#
loop_
_entity_poly.entity_id
_entity_poly.type
_entity_poly.pdbx_seq_one_letter_code
_entity_poly.pdbx_strand_id
1 'polypeptide(L)'
;MLPQETIEWPDLIEVLIDQLEHESSKREFTREERALMDIYETIPILQSDDSLHEFWQSGIDQQRIINSFELIGATSLVDPLNASRWCETRPEDRNDYSETEANHLATIEEELVDGMDELIDLVLAFIEEEMN
;
A
#
# COMPACT_ATOMS: atom_id res chain seq x y z
N MET A 1 16.67 -10.37 3.91
CA MET A 1 15.45 -9.62 4.20
C MET A 1 15.12 -9.77 5.67
N LEU A 2 14.78 -8.67 6.34
CA LEU A 2 14.18 -8.74 7.67
C LEU A 2 12.78 -9.35 7.51
N PRO A 3 12.36 -10.30 8.36
CA PRO A 3 10.99 -10.78 8.32
C PRO A 3 10.07 -9.64 8.75
N GLN A 4 9.35 -9.05 7.81
CA GLN A 4 8.23 -8.16 8.12
C GLN A 4 7.13 -9.01 8.78
N GLU A 5 6.51 -8.51 9.85
CA GLU A 5 5.25 -9.09 10.29
C GLU A 5 4.19 -8.81 9.22
N THR A 6 3.59 -9.87 8.69
CA THR A 6 2.52 -9.75 7.71
C THR A 6 1.32 -9.08 8.37
N ILE A 7 0.71 -8.13 7.67
CA ILE A 7 -0.47 -7.43 8.19
C ILE A 7 -1.61 -8.43 8.12
N GLU A 8 -2.20 -8.74 9.27
CA GLU A 8 -3.44 -9.50 9.36
C GLU A 8 -4.59 -8.53 9.56
N TRP A 9 -5.46 -8.41 8.56
CA TRP A 9 -6.60 -7.52 8.63
C TRP A 9 -7.62 -8.00 9.67
N PRO A 10 -8.14 -7.11 10.52
CA PRO A 10 -9.26 -7.44 11.41
C PRO A 10 -10.50 -7.90 10.63
N ASP A 11 -11.26 -8.84 11.22
CA ASP A 11 -12.53 -9.38 10.65
C ASP A 11 -13.49 -8.28 10.17
N LEU A 12 -13.53 -7.14 10.87
CA LEU A 12 -14.36 -6.00 10.50
C LEU A 12 -14.02 -5.45 9.11
N ILE A 13 -12.72 -5.32 8.82
CA ILE A 13 -12.23 -4.83 7.52
C ILE A 13 -12.54 -5.86 6.44
N GLU A 14 -12.24 -7.15 6.69
CA GLU A 14 -12.51 -8.23 5.73
C GLU A 14 -14.00 -8.28 5.33
N VAL A 15 -14.90 -8.21 6.30
CA VAL A 15 -16.36 -8.19 6.04
C VAL A 15 -16.78 -6.95 5.24
N LEU A 16 -16.16 -5.79 5.49
CA LEU A 16 -16.46 -4.57 4.75
C LEU A 16 -15.95 -4.65 3.30
N ILE A 17 -14.75 -5.19 3.09
CA ILE A 17 -14.19 -5.42 1.76
C ILE A 17 -15.08 -6.36 0.95
N ASP A 18 -15.49 -7.50 1.52
CA ASP A 18 -16.43 -8.43 0.88
C ASP A 18 -17.74 -7.74 0.43
N GLN A 19 -18.26 -6.83 1.26
CA GLN A 19 -19.46 -6.05 0.93
C GLN A 19 -19.20 -5.09 -0.22
N LEU A 20 -18.09 -4.34 -0.19
CA LEU A 20 -17.71 -3.40 -1.23
C LEU A 20 -17.47 -4.11 -2.56
N GLU A 21 -16.76 -5.23 -2.57
CA GLU A 21 -16.59 -6.05 -3.78
C GLU A 21 -17.93 -6.46 -4.39
N HIS A 22 -18.88 -6.89 -3.56
CA HIS A 22 -20.22 -7.22 -4.03
C HIS A 22 -20.97 -6.00 -4.60
N GLU A 23 -20.85 -4.84 -3.96
CA GLU A 23 -21.49 -3.59 -4.38
C GLU A 23 -20.88 -2.97 -5.64
N SER A 24 -19.59 -3.21 -5.91
CA SER A 24 -18.88 -2.73 -7.10
C SER A 24 -19.56 -3.16 -8.41
N SER A 25 -20.25 -4.30 -8.38
CA SER A 25 -21.03 -4.81 -9.52
C SER A 25 -22.32 -4.02 -9.79
N LYS A 26 -22.75 -3.20 -8.82
CA LYS A 26 -24.03 -2.48 -8.83
C LYS A 26 -23.86 -0.97 -8.96
N ARG A 27 -22.78 -0.41 -8.40
CA ARG A 27 -22.48 1.03 -8.40
C ARG A 27 -20.97 1.27 -8.38
N GLU A 28 -20.58 2.49 -8.72
CA GLU A 28 -19.21 2.96 -8.50
C GLU A 28 -18.98 3.21 -7.00
N PHE A 29 -17.72 3.05 -6.58
CA PHE A 29 -17.27 3.36 -5.23
C PHE A 29 -17.29 4.86 -4.98
N THR A 30 -17.58 5.23 -3.73
CA THR A 30 -17.25 6.57 -3.24
C THR A 30 -15.73 6.73 -3.18
N ARG A 31 -15.28 7.96 -2.93
CA ARG A 31 -13.85 8.23 -2.81
C ARG A 31 -13.24 7.46 -1.65
N GLU A 32 -13.94 7.41 -0.53
CA GLU A 32 -13.52 6.79 0.73
C GLU A 32 -13.48 5.26 0.59
N GLU A 33 -14.50 4.68 -0.04
CA GLU A 33 -14.53 3.24 -0.35
C GLU A 33 -13.41 2.84 -1.30
N ARG A 34 -13.15 3.66 -2.33
CA ARG A 34 -12.04 3.38 -3.24
C ARG A 34 -10.70 3.48 -2.53
N ALA A 35 -10.53 4.41 -1.60
CA ALA A 35 -9.31 4.53 -0.83
C ALA A 35 -9.06 3.30 0.06
N LEU A 36 -10.09 2.81 0.74
CA LEU A 36 -10.00 1.56 1.51
C LEU A 36 -9.64 0.37 0.61
N MET A 37 -10.31 0.22 -0.54
CA MET A 37 -10.01 -0.85 -1.49
C MET A 37 -8.58 -0.75 -2.03
N ASP A 38 -8.13 0.45 -2.38
CA ASP A 38 -6.76 0.70 -2.86
C ASP A 38 -5.72 0.25 -1.81
N ILE A 39 -5.90 0.59 -0.54
CA ILE A 39 -4.99 0.16 0.52
C ILE A 39 -5.03 -1.37 0.65
N TYR A 40 -6.22 -1.96 0.81
CA TYR A 40 -6.38 -3.39 1.00
C TYR A 40 -5.73 -4.21 -0.13
N GLU A 41 -5.94 -3.81 -1.38
CA GLU A 41 -5.35 -4.47 -2.56
C GLU A 41 -3.82 -4.26 -2.67
N THR A 42 -3.29 -3.15 -2.12
CA THR A 42 -1.87 -2.79 -2.24
C THR A 42 -1.00 -3.42 -1.17
N ILE A 43 -1.52 -3.64 0.04
CA ILE A 43 -0.70 -4.19 1.15
C ILE A 43 -0.03 -5.53 0.80
N PRO A 44 -0.70 -6.51 0.18
CA PRO A 44 -0.05 -7.75 -0.24
C PRO A 44 1.14 -7.53 -1.20
N ILE A 45 1.09 -6.51 -2.05
CA ILE A 45 2.18 -6.14 -2.97
C ILE A 45 3.35 -5.56 -2.16
N LEU A 46 3.08 -4.68 -1.21
CA LEU A 46 4.11 -4.04 -0.39
C LEU A 46 4.78 -5.02 0.59
N GLN A 47 4.09 -6.11 0.94
CA GLN A 47 4.61 -7.20 1.79
C GLN A 47 5.22 -8.35 1.00
N SER A 48 5.30 -8.25 -0.32
CA SER A 48 5.98 -9.25 -1.15
C SER A 48 7.49 -9.16 -0.99
N ASP A 49 8.21 -10.17 -1.50
CA ASP A 49 9.68 -10.19 -1.54
C ASP A 49 10.25 -9.00 -2.33
N ASP A 50 9.52 -8.48 -3.32
CA ASP A 50 9.93 -7.36 -4.17
C ASP A 50 9.36 -6.01 -3.71
N SER A 51 8.34 -6.01 -2.85
CA SER A 51 7.84 -4.84 -2.09
C SER A 51 7.69 -3.57 -2.96
N LEU A 52 8.41 -2.49 -2.65
CA LEU A 52 8.36 -1.22 -3.39
C LEU A 52 8.75 -1.36 -4.86
N HIS A 53 9.63 -2.31 -5.20
CA HIS A 53 9.93 -2.59 -6.61
C HIS A 53 8.67 -3.11 -7.32
N GLU A 54 8.01 -4.13 -6.74
CA GLU A 54 6.78 -4.69 -7.32
C GLU A 54 5.66 -3.66 -7.41
N PHE A 55 5.49 -2.81 -6.39
CA PHE A 55 4.52 -1.71 -6.40
C PHE A 55 4.66 -0.84 -7.65
N TRP A 56 5.90 -0.43 -7.98
CA TRP A 56 6.17 0.41 -9.16
C TRP A 56 6.14 -0.37 -10.49
N GLN A 57 6.29 -1.69 -10.49
CA GLN A 57 6.26 -2.53 -11.69
C GLN A 57 4.87 -3.16 -11.98
N SER A 58 3.96 -3.18 -11.02
CA SER A 58 2.67 -3.90 -11.07
C SER A 58 1.63 -3.33 -12.05
N GLY A 59 1.89 -2.19 -12.69
CA GLY A 59 0.99 -1.57 -13.67
C GLY A 59 -0.32 -1.03 -13.09
N ILE A 60 -0.44 -0.97 -11.75
CA ILE A 60 -1.54 -0.31 -11.05
C ILE A 60 -1.42 1.22 -11.15
N ASP A 61 -2.46 1.95 -10.74
CA ASP A 61 -2.40 3.42 -10.71
C ASP A 61 -1.75 3.88 -9.40
N GLN A 62 -0.41 3.95 -9.38
CA GLN A 62 0.33 4.29 -8.15
C GLN A 62 -0.02 5.67 -7.62
N GLN A 63 -0.30 6.66 -8.49
CA GLN A 63 -0.65 7.99 -8.02
C GLN A 63 -2.01 8.01 -7.33
N ARG A 64 -2.99 7.27 -7.84
CA ARG A 64 -4.27 7.09 -7.15
C ARG A 64 -4.06 6.46 -5.78
N ILE A 65 -3.28 5.39 -5.72
CA ILE A 65 -3.02 4.67 -4.47
C ILE A 65 -2.30 5.57 -3.45
N ILE A 66 -1.28 6.33 -3.86
CA ILE A 66 -0.60 7.29 -2.98
C ILE A 66 -1.60 8.31 -2.43
N ASN A 67 -2.49 8.86 -3.28
CA ASN A 67 -3.53 9.78 -2.82
C ASN A 67 -4.54 9.12 -1.85
N SER A 68 -4.77 7.80 -1.98
CA SER A 68 -5.61 7.02 -1.07
C SER A 68 -4.94 6.84 0.30
N PHE A 69 -3.63 6.57 0.35
CA PHE A 69 -2.86 6.59 1.60
C PHE A 69 -2.86 7.98 2.25
N GLU A 70 -2.71 9.05 1.47
CA GLU A 70 -2.83 10.42 1.96
C GLU A 70 -4.23 10.70 2.54
N LEU A 71 -5.30 10.23 1.89
CA LEU A 71 -6.68 10.43 2.35
C LEU A 71 -6.95 9.76 3.69
N ILE A 72 -6.44 8.55 3.89
CA ILE A 72 -6.57 7.78 5.15
C ILE A 72 -5.67 8.35 6.26
N GLY A 73 -4.76 9.26 5.92
CA GLY A 73 -3.85 9.89 6.87
C GLY A 73 -2.58 9.08 7.15
N ALA A 74 -2.31 8.04 6.35
CA ALA A 74 -1.11 7.21 6.44
C ALA A 74 0.11 7.89 5.81
N THR A 75 0.42 9.11 6.25
CA THR A 75 1.49 9.93 5.66
C THR A 75 2.88 9.31 5.80
N SER A 76 3.09 8.50 6.86
CA SER A 76 4.33 7.73 7.06
C SER A 76 4.61 6.75 5.93
N LEU A 77 3.58 6.27 5.22
CA LEU A 77 3.72 5.39 4.06
C LEU A 77 3.86 6.18 2.75
N VAL A 78 3.33 7.39 2.68
CA VAL A 78 3.37 8.25 1.48
C VAL A 78 4.81 8.65 1.12
N ASP A 79 5.63 8.97 2.12
CA ASP A 79 7.03 9.35 1.93
C ASP A 79 7.87 8.23 1.27
N PRO A 80 7.92 7.00 1.81
CA PRO A 80 8.69 5.90 1.19
C PRO A 80 8.13 5.48 -0.18
N LEU A 81 6.81 5.53 -0.38
CA LEU A 81 6.22 5.32 -1.70
C LEU A 81 6.76 6.34 -2.72
N ASN A 82 6.74 7.64 -2.38
CA ASN A 82 7.26 8.68 -3.27
C ASN A 82 8.78 8.60 -3.46
N ALA A 83 9.54 8.30 -2.40
CA ALA A 83 10.99 8.17 -2.44
C ALA A 83 11.44 7.02 -3.35
N SER A 84 10.66 5.95 -3.44
CA SER A 84 10.95 4.79 -4.29
C SER A 84 10.51 4.92 -5.75
N ARG A 85 9.86 6.03 -6.14
CA ARG A 85 9.34 6.27 -7.50
C ARG A 85 10.32 6.01 -8.63
N TRP A 86 11.62 6.19 -8.39
CA TRP A 86 12.64 5.91 -9.40
C TRP A 86 12.65 4.46 -9.88
N CYS A 87 12.08 3.51 -9.12
CA CYS A 87 11.91 2.10 -9.50
C CYS A 87 11.07 1.92 -10.77
N GLU A 88 10.14 2.84 -11.07
CA GLU A 88 9.29 2.80 -12.28
C GLU A 88 10.12 2.72 -13.58
N THR A 89 11.33 3.30 -13.57
CA THR A 89 12.20 3.39 -14.75
C THR A 89 13.32 2.34 -14.78
N ARG A 90 13.30 1.39 -13.85
CA ARG A 90 14.34 0.38 -13.65
C ARG A 90 14.03 -0.94 -14.36
N PRO A 91 15.01 -1.86 -14.47
CA PRO A 91 14.77 -3.19 -15.06
C PRO A 91 13.60 -3.90 -14.37
N GLU A 92 12.91 -4.77 -15.10
CA GLU A 92 11.79 -5.57 -14.57
C GLU A 92 12.22 -6.56 -13.47
N ASP A 93 13.50 -6.96 -13.46
CA ASP A 93 14.06 -7.83 -12.42
C ASP A 93 14.82 -6.99 -11.38
N ARG A 94 14.34 -6.99 -10.13
CA ARG A 94 14.99 -6.34 -8.99
C ARG A 94 16.45 -6.78 -8.81
N ASN A 95 16.80 -8.00 -9.19
CA ASN A 95 18.16 -8.53 -9.05
C ASN A 95 19.18 -7.87 -10.00
N ASP A 96 18.70 -7.15 -11.02
CA ASP A 96 19.56 -6.39 -11.94
C ASP A 96 19.99 -5.02 -11.37
N TYR A 97 19.54 -4.68 -10.15
CA TYR A 97 19.93 -3.44 -9.49
C TYR A 97 21.42 -3.46 -9.15
N SER A 98 22.06 -2.29 -9.26
CA SER A 98 23.40 -2.12 -8.69
C SER A 98 23.36 -2.21 -7.17
N GLU A 99 24.50 -2.54 -6.55
CA GLU A 99 24.62 -2.58 -5.08
C GLU A 99 24.16 -1.27 -4.41
N THR A 100 24.47 -0.12 -5.03
CA THR A 100 24.03 1.19 -4.54
C THR A 100 22.51 1.34 -4.60
N GLU A 101 21.87 0.93 -5.68
CA GLU A 101 20.41 1.00 -5.85
C GLU A 101 19.69 0.05 -4.90
N ALA A 102 20.18 -1.18 -4.76
CA ALA A 102 19.63 -2.16 -3.84
C ALA A 102 19.74 -1.68 -2.37
N ASN A 103 20.89 -1.15 -1.97
CA ASN A 103 21.08 -0.59 -0.63
C ASN A 103 20.21 0.65 -0.40
N HIS A 104 20.07 1.52 -1.41
CA HIS A 104 19.21 2.70 -1.30
C HIS A 104 17.74 2.30 -1.15
N LEU A 105 17.26 1.34 -1.94
CA LEU A 105 15.88 0.84 -1.82
C LEU A 105 15.64 0.19 -0.46
N ALA A 106 16.58 -0.62 0.04
CA ALA A 106 16.45 -1.25 1.35
C ALA A 106 16.28 -0.23 2.49
N THR A 107 16.98 0.92 2.44
CA THR A 107 16.77 2.00 3.42
C THR A 107 15.37 2.59 3.35
N ILE A 108 14.80 2.74 2.15
CA ILE A 108 13.41 3.24 1.99
C ILE A 108 12.42 2.18 2.48
N GLU A 109 12.68 0.90 2.23
CA GLU A 109 11.84 -0.20 2.70
C GLU A 109 11.83 -0.30 4.23
N GLU A 110 12.92 0.02 4.93
CA GLU A 110 12.93 0.12 6.40
C GLU A 110 11.93 1.19 6.89
N GLU A 111 11.90 2.37 6.27
CA GLU A 111 10.91 3.42 6.58
C GLU A 111 9.48 2.98 6.26
N LEU A 112 9.29 2.20 5.19
CA LEU A 112 8.00 1.59 4.86
C LEU A 112 7.52 0.65 5.97
N VAL A 113 8.40 -0.22 6.49
CA VAL A 113 8.04 -1.15 7.57
C VAL A 113 7.57 -0.39 8.79
N ASP A 114 8.33 0.62 9.22
CA ASP A 114 7.98 1.43 10.38
C ASP A 114 6.61 2.12 10.21
N GLY A 115 6.28 2.56 8.98
CA GLY A 115 4.97 3.15 8.68
C GLY A 115 3.81 2.15 8.68
N MET A 116 4.07 0.87 8.41
CA MET A 116 3.04 -0.17 8.35
C MET A 116 2.47 -0.51 9.74
N ASP A 117 3.26 -0.34 10.80
CA ASP A 117 2.87 -0.65 12.18
C ASP A 117 1.61 0.11 12.62
N GLU A 118 1.41 1.32 12.10
CA GLU A 118 0.27 2.18 12.45
C GLU A 118 -0.93 2.03 11.49
N LEU A 119 -0.77 1.27 10.39
CA LEU A 119 -1.73 1.28 9.30
C LEU A 119 -3.11 0.76 9.71
N ILE A 120 -3.18 -0.34 10.45
CA ILE A 120 -4.47 -0.93 10.86
C ILE A 120 -5.28 0.08 11.69
N ASP A 121 -4.62 0.75 12.65
CA ASP A 121 -5.28 1.72 13.52
C ASP A 121 -5.81 2.92 12.73
N LEU A 122 -5.02 3.41 11.76
CA LEU A 122 -5.45 4.50 10.87
C LEU A 122 -6.63 4.11 9.98
N VAL A 123 -6.61 2.90 9.40
CA VAL A 123 -7.71 2.41 8.57
C VAL A 123 -8.99 2.24 9.39
N LEU A 124 -8.90 1.67 10.60
CA LEU A 124 -10.05 1.52 11.48
C LEU A 124 -10.66 2.87 11.86
N ALA A 125 -9.83 3.85 12.23
CA ALA A 125 -10.27 5.21 12.52
C ALA A 125 -10.96 5.85 11.31
N PHE A 126 -10.38 5.70 10.11
CA PHE A 126 -10.95 6.21 8.87
C PHE A 126 -12.34 5.61 8.57
N ILE A 127 -12.50 4.29 8.72
CA ILE A 127 -13.80 3.62 8.52
C ILE A 127 -14.84 4.18 9.50
N GLU A 128 -14.48 4.34 10.77
CA GLU A 128 -15.39 4.87 11.79
C GLU A 128 -15.79 6.33 11.53
N GLU A 129 -14.86 7.17 11.05
CA GLU A 129 -15.12 8.60 10.86
C GLU A 129 -15.82 8.91 9.53
N GLU A 130 -15.43 8.23 8.44
CA GLU A 130 -15.79 8.65 7.07
C GLU A 130 -16.75 7.67 6.36
N MET A 131 -16.92 6.44 6.85
CA MET A 131 -17.68 5.39 6.15
C MET A 131 -18.95 4.91 6.88
N ASN A 132 -19.47 5.72 7.81
CA ASN A 132 -20.69 5.46 8.58
C ASN A 132 -22.00 5.89 7.86
#